data_AF-A0A412E375-F1
#
_entry.id   AF-A0A412E375-F1
#
_cell.length_a   1.000
_cell.length_b   1.000
_cell.length_c   1.000
_cell.angle_alpha   90.00
_cell.angle_beta   90.00
_cell.angle_gamma   90.00
#
_symmetry.space_group_name_H-M   'P 1'
#
loop_
_entity.id
_entity.type
_entity.pdbx_description
1 polymer ?
#
loop_
_entity_poly.entity_id
_entity_poly.type
_entity_poly.pdbx_seq_one_letter_code
_entity_poly.pdbx_strand_id
1 'polypeptide(L)'
;MCHNSTNNKNIFQSELPCEKKNGHSIIQEFINNYPYGVQDLIKLLECGYQITYEDRKIMKEQFPTDTYKYYATFSRLAFKLYQEGQAELITTLITSGVDLSGTIYTIEALLSNKPEYFCFQTNVWVCIANNAITHYKNHWIFCEAALKQSGKWEEVYKAESFLRKHNKLDKNEIITWKKPKEYKILKLLYPQLQVPAVRFLEDEQPDPYQTAISLFHKTELSDMLETLSISIEKERPVWGYHHIAGATAEEKINTLWHTFPHEEFLEALFYLADHKHSSSILNLLIKEEANEIRDAIHAPNTLHKLQTGLEVGRIYHPEFLLLLWELGYRHKKTEDWQKDNSLTNTTKMRLYCLDKLFDNTLNIDLKEILTSSIIQAVCLIEDIRNNRITFTNHPNWKSRINSIRSASNHPLNNYWGYIDMALDNFHTKEGQSMRTYLCQKEPGIKLDNKEETIVKETNLYKALTILYPDIYN
;
A
#
# COMPACT_ATOMS: atom_id res chain seq x y z
N MET A 1 29.38 -16.77 -29.48
CA MET A 1 30.02 -17.64 -28.48
C MET A 1 30.46 -16.78 -27.30
N CYS A 2 30.12 -17.24 -26.10
CA CYS A 2 30.17 -16.54 -24.82
C CYS A 2 31.59 -16.17 -24.37
N HIS A 3 31.76 -14.97 -23.81
CA HIS A 3 32.08 -14.75 -22.39
C HIS A 3 32.47 -13.28 -22.16
N ASN A 4 31.55 -12.49 -21.58
CA ASN A 4 31.89 -11.26 -20.88
C ASN A 4 31.62 -11.49 -19.39
N SER A 5 32.68 -11.75 -18.63
CA SER A 5 32.69 -11.61 -17.18
C SER A 5 33.06 -10.17 -16.85
N THR A 6 32.06 -9.30 -16.67
CA THR A 6 32.27 -7.99 -16.07
C THR A 6 32.14 -8.09 -14.55
N ASN A 7 33.29 -7.93 -13.91
CA ASN A 7 33.43 -7.62 -12.50
C ASN A 7 32.53 -6.43 -12.11
N ASN A 8 31.44 -6.70 -11.39
CA ASN A 8 30.81 -5.70 -10.52
C ASN A 8 31.72 -5.51 -9.30
N LYS A 9 32.76 -4.69 -9.46
CA LYS A 9 33.46 -4.10 -8.31
C LYS A 9 32.49 -3.12 -7.64
N ASN A 10 32.11 -3.46 -6.42
CA ASN A 10 31.39 -2.63 -5.45
C ASN A 10 31.79 -1.14 -5.54
N ILE A 11 30.84 -0.30 -5.96
CA ILE A 11 30.98 1.17 -6.07
C ILE A 11 30.85 1.87 -4.68
N PHE A 12 30.95 1.14 -3.56
CA PHE A 12 30.87 1.73 -2.20
C PHE A 12 32.06 1.39 -1.29
N GLN A 13 33.22 1.06 -1.85
CA GLN A 13 34.46 0.87 -1.08
C GLN A 13 35.34 2.13 -0.95
N SER A 14 34.81 3.32 -1.21
CA SER A 14 35.53 4.58 -0.96
C SER A 14 35.03 5.26 0.32
N GLU A 15 35.81 5.11 1.39
CA GLU A 15 35.88 5.99 2.57
C GLU A 15 34.57 6.22 3.35
N LEU A 16 34.28 5.33 4.32
CA LEU A 16 33.61 5.78 5.54
C LEU A 16 34.49 6.89 6.14
N PRO A 17 34.02 8.14 6.27
CA PRO A 17 34.88 9.24 6.66
C PRO A 17 35.12 9.15 8.15
N CYS A 18 36.15 8.41 8.59
CA CYS A 18 36.52 8.33 10.00
C CYS A 18 36.79 9.72 10.61
N GLU A 19 37.05 10.74 9.77
CA GLU A 19 37.12 12.14 10.15
C GLU A 19 36.54 13.02 9.03
N LYS A 20 35.64 13.96 9.34
CA LYS A 20 35.33 15.09 8.43
C LYS A 20 35.35 16.45 9.13
N LYS A 21 36.20 17.31 8.54
CA LYS A 21 36.27 18.78 8.50
C LYS A 21 36.43 19.64 9.77
N ASN A 22 36.07 19.21 10.97
CA ASN A 22 36.17 20.09 12.16
C ASN A 22 36.89 19.46 13.39
N GLY A 23 37.60 18.34 13.23
CA GLY A 23 38.31 17.67 14.33
C GLY A 23 37.40 16.89 15.30
N HIS A 24 36.10 16.81 15.02
CA HIS A 24 35.14 15.98 15.75
C HIS A 24 34.93 14.65 15.04
N SER A 25 34.79 13.56 15.82
CA SER A 25 34.39 12.26 15.27
C SER A 25 32.92 12.26 14.86
N ILE A 26 32.53 11.37 13.94
CA ILE A 26 31.12 11.20 13.52
C ILE A 26 30.19 10.97 14.73
N ILE A 27 30.66 10.26 15.75
CA ILE A 27 29.91 10.00 16.97
C ILE A 27 29.77 11.27 17.82
N GLN A 28 30.79 12.14 17.85
CA GLN A 28 30.69 13.44 18.52
C GLN A 28 29.66 14.35 17.83
N GLU A 29 29.53 14.28 16.50
CA GLU A 29 28.50 15.01 15.75
C GLU A 29 27.09 14.46 16.03
N PHE A 30 26.93 13.14 16.08
CA PHE A 30 25.68 12.51 16.54
C PHE A 30 25.28 12.98 17.95
N ILE A 31 26.23 13.00 18.89
CA ILE A 31 25.98 13.41 20.27
C ILE A 31 25.54 14.88 20.33
N ASN A 32 26.24 15.77 19.62
CA ASN A 32 25.95 17.21 19.61
C ASN A 32 24.56 17.53 19.03
N ASN A 33 24.05 16.68 18.13
CA ASN A 33 22.77 16.87 17.45
C ASN A 33 21.64 15.98 18.01
N TYR A 34 21.85 15.27 19.12
CA TYR A 34 20.83 14.43 19.74
C TYR A 34 19.65 15.27 20.26
N PRO A 35 18.37 14.87 20.05
CA PRO A 35 17.89 13.62 19.44
C PRO A 35 17.74 13.63 17.91
N TYR A 36 17.96 14.77 17.25
CA TYR A 36 17.77 14.93 15.81
C TYR A 36 18.78 14.15 14.95
N GLY A 37 19.95 13.81 15.52
CA GLY A 37 20.99 13.02 14.85
C GLY A 37 20.72 11.51 14.72
N VAL A 38 19.61 10.97 15.25
CA VAL A 38 19.32 9.52 15.19
C VAL A 38 19.23 9.00 13.75
N GLN A 39 18.68 9.79 12.83
CA GLN A 39 18.61 9.40 11.42
C GLN A 39 20.00 9.29 10.77
N ASP A 40 20.94 10.14 11.17
CA ASP A 40 22.31 10.08 10.66
C ASP A 40 23.05 8.86 11.22
N LEU A 41 22.84 8.53 12.50
CA LEU A 41 23.35 7.29 13.09
C LEU A 41 22.79 6.04 12.37
N ILE A 42 21.49 6.01 12.07
CA ILE A 42 20.89 4.88 11.33
C ILE A 42 21.56 4.71 9.97
N LYS A 43 21.71 5.78 9.18
CA LYS A 43 22.37 5.72 7.87
C LYS A 43 23.80 5.20 7.96
N LEU A 44 24.55 5.62 8.98
CA LEU A 44 25.92 5.14 9.20
C LEU A 44 25.95 3.64 9.50
N LEU A 45 25.05 3.16 10.37
CA LEU A 45 24.93 1.74 10.70
C LEU A 45 24.49 0.91 9.47
N GLU A 46 23.60 1.45 8.63
CA GLU A 46 23.18 0.84 7.36
C GLU A 46 24.33 0.74 6.34
N CYS A 47 25.29 1.67 6.40
CA CYS A 47 26.54 1.62 5.64
C CYS A 47 27.61 0.73 6.29
N GLY A 48 27.32 0.05 7.39
CA GLY A 48 28.24 -0.87 8.05
C GLY A 48 29.22 -0.21 9.03
N TYR A 49 28.96 1.02 9.45
CA TYR A 49 29.77 1.65 10.49
C TYR A 49 29.67 0.87 11.81
N GLN A 50 30.83 0.54 12.39
CA GLN A 50 30.91 -0.14 13.67
C GLN A 50 31.36 0.84 14.75
N ILE A 51 30.51 1.08 15.75
CA ILE A 51 30.88 1.90 16.91
C ILE A 51 32.11 1.29 17.59
N THR A 52 33.19 2.07 17.67
CA THR A 52 34.47 1.64 18.21
C THR A 52 34.50 1.68 19.75
N TYR A 53 35.61 1.25 20.34
CA TYR A 53 35.80 1.36 21.79
C TYR A 53 35.87 2.82 22.26
N GLU A 54 36.55 3.69 21.52
CA GLU A 54 36.66 5.11 21.85
C GLU A 54 35.31 5.82 21.73
N ASP A 55 34.52 5.50 20.70
CA ASP A 55 33.17 6.03 20.57
C ASP A 55 32.29 5.67 21.77
N ARG A 56 32.37 4.42 22.26
CA ARG A 56 31.64 3.99 23.46
C ARG A 56 32.06 4.77 24.70
N LYS A 57 33.35 5.12 24.83
CA LYS A 57 33.86 5.91 25.96
C LYS A 57 33.24 7.32 25.93
N ILE A 58 33.27 7.97 24.78
CA ILE A 58 32.69 9.30 24.55
C ILE A 58 31.18 9.27 24.84
N MET A 59 30.47 8.29 24.27
CA MET A 59 29.02 8.13 24.48
C MET A 59 28.67 7.88 25.95
N LYS A 60 29.48 7.12 26.68
CA LYS A 60 29.27 6.84 28.11
C LYS A 60 29.45 8.09 28.98
N GLU A 61 30.36 8.98 28.60
CA GLU A 61 30.61 10.24 29.31
C GLU A 61 29.52 11.28 29.04
N GLN A 62 28.92 11.28 27.84
CA GLN A 62 28.01 12.33 27.40
C GLN A 62 26.51 11.96 27.47
N PHE A 63 26.16 10.67 27.45
CA PHE A 63 24.75 10.25 27.55
C PHE A 63 24.37 9.79 28.97
N PRO A 64 23.08 9.95 29.35
CA PRO A 64 22.52 9.21 30.48
C PRO A 64 22.75 7.71 30.35
N THR A 65 22.93 7.02 31.47
CA THR A 65 23.26 5.58 31.52
C THR A 65 22.34 4.72 30.65
N ASP A 66 21.03 4.95 30.67
CA ASP A 66 20.07 4.15 29.91
C ASP A 66 20.15 4.42 28.39
N THR A 67 20.37 5.68 28.01
CA THR A 67 20.58 6.10 26.62
C THR A 67 21.88 5.50 26.06
N TYR A 68 22.97 5.54 26.84
CA TYR A 68 24.23 4.88 26.47
C TYR A 68 24.03 3.37 26.28
N LYS A 69 23.40 2.69 27.26
CA LYS A 69 23.13 1.25 27.19
C LYS A 69 22.32 0.87 25.94
N TYR A 70 21.33 1.70 25.59
CA TYR A 70 20.55 1.54 24.37
C TYR A 70 21.43 1.57 23.14
N TYR A 71 22.11 2.68 22.86
CA TYR A 71 22.89 2.79 21.62
C TYR A 71 24.07 1.81 21.58
N ALA A 72 24.75 1.57 22.70
CA ALA A 72 25.84 0.58 22.76
C ALA A 72 25.36 -0.83 22.41
N THR A 73 24.19 -1.24 22.90
CA THR A 73 23.61 -2.56 22.61
C THR A 73 23.07 -2.61 21.18
N PHE A 74 22.27 -1.63 20.79
CA PHE A 74 21.54 -1.64 19.53
C PHE A 74 22.44 -1.41 18.32
N SER A 75 23.49 -0.59 18.42
CA SER A 75 24.46 -0.42 17.33
C SER A 75 25.32 -1.67 17.13
N ARG A 76 25.64 -2.42 18.20
CA ARG A 76 26.30 -3.74 18.07
C ARG A 76 25.40 -4.74 17.34
N LEU A 77 24.10 -4.77 17.68
CA LEU A 77 23.13 -5.64 17.03
C LEU A 77 22.86 -5.21 15.58
N ALA A 78 22.81 -3.90 15.30
CA ALA A 78 22.69 -3.36 13.94
C ALA A 78 23.86 -3.80 13.05
N PHE A 79 25.09 -3.76 13.58
CA PHE A 79 26.25 -4.25 12.85
C PHE A 79 26.16 -5.75 12.53
N LYS A 80 25.59 -6.56 13.44
CA LYS A 80 25.30 -7.97 13.16
C LYS A 80 24.30 -8.13 12.01
N LEU A 81 23.21 -7.34 11.98
CA LEU A 81 22.26 -7.35 10.87
C LEU A 81 22.91 -6.92 9.55
N TYR A 82 23.79 -5.92 9.57
CA TYR A 82 24.57 -5.50 8.41
C TYR A 82 25.44 -6.65 7.87
N GLN A 83 26.16 -7.36 8.75
CA GLN A 83 27.00 -8.50 8.36
C GLN A 83 26.21 -9.66 7.74
N GLU A 84 24.95 -9.85 8.16
CA GLU A 84 24.01 -10.82 7.57
C GLU A 84 23.37 -10.31 6.25
N GLY A 85 23.77 -9.13 5.77
CA GLY A 85 23.23 -8.52 4.55
C GLY A 85 21.79 -8.02 4.71
N GLN A 86 21.37 -7.70 5.93
CA GLN A 86 20.00 -7.29 6.29
C GLN A 86 19.98 -5.82 6.77
N ALA A 87 20.66 -4.94 6.04
CA ALA A 87 20.79 -3.54 6.41
C ALA A 87 19.42 -2.83 6.47
N GLU A 88 18.45 -3.26 5.65
CA GLU A 88 17.10 -2.70 5.61
C GLU A 88 16.31 -2.84 6.91
N LEU A 89 16.75 -3.74 7.81
CA LEU A 89 16.13 -3.96 9.11
C LEU A 89 16.68 -3.03 10.21
N ILE A 90 17.79 -2.33 9.97
CA ILE A 90 18.47 -1.51 10.98
C ILE A 90 17.61 -0.33 11.41
N THR A 91 16.99 0.39 10.46
CA THR A 91 16.00 1.43 10.78
C THR A 91 14.92 0.89 11.73
N THR A 92 14.39 -0.31 11.46
CA THR A 92 13.35 -0.91 12.32
C THR A 92 13.92 -1.26 13.69
N LEU A 93 15.12 -1.85 13.78
CA LEU A 93 15.76 -2.17 15.05
C LEU A 93 15.94 -0.94 15.95
N ILE A 94 16.36 0.21 15.38
CA ILE A 94 16.68 1.43 16.14
C ILE A 94 15.43 2.25 16.49
N THR A 95 14.41 2.26 15.63
CA THR A 95 13.21 3.08 15.82
C THR A 95 12.02 2.33 16.43
N SER A 96 12.13 1.01 16.59
CA SER A 96 11.09 0.22 17.25
C SER A 96 10.85 0.68 18.69
N GLY A 97 9.59 0.64 19.09
CA GLY A 97 9.16 1.09 20.42
C GLY A 97 9.68 0.22 21.57
N VAL A 98 9.25 0.59 22.79
CA VAL A 98 9.67 0.00 24.07
C VAL A 98 9.51 -1.52 24.17
N ASP A 99 8.60 -2.11 23.39
CA ASP A 99 8.35 -3.55 23.40
C ASP A 99 9.54 -4.36 22.86
N LEU A 100 10.08 -3.95 21.69
CA LEU A 100 11.22 -4.64 21.09
C LEU A 100 12.48 -4.44 21.94
N SER A 101 12.67 -3.24 22.47
CA SER A 101 13.85 -2.95 23.29
C SER A 101 13.82 -3.68 24.63
N GLY A 102 12.68 -3.71 25.31
CA GLY A 102 12.47 -4.53 26.50
C GLY A 102 12.69 -6.02 26.24
N THR A 103 12.26 -6.52 25.08
CA THR A 103 12.48 -7.91 24.65
C THR A 103 13.97 -8.20 24.46
N ILE A 104 14.69 -7.35 23.72
CA ILE A 104 16.13 -7.52 23.46
C ILE A 104 16.92 -7.51 24.77
N TYR A 105 16.66 -6.55 25.66
CA TYR A 105 17.32 -6.50 26.96
C TYR A 105 17.05 -7.74 27.81
N THR A 106 15.83 -8.28 27.76
CA THR A 106 15.48 -9.53 28.44
C THR A 106 16.29 -10.69 27.91
N ILE A 107 16.35 -10.85 26.58
CA ILE A 107 17.11 -11.91 25.93
C ILE A 107 18.60 -11.80 26.25
N GLU A 108 19.19 -10.61 26.09
CA GLU A 108 20.61 -10.34 26.37
C GLU A 108 20.94 -10.63 27.84
N ALA A 109 20.08 -10.20 28.78
CA ALA A 109 20.27 -10.47 30.21
C ALA A 109 20.23 -11.97 30.54
N LEU A 110 19.29 -12.70 29.96
CA LEU A 110 19.14 -14.14 30.19
C LEU A 110 20.29 -14.93 29.59
N LEU A 111 20.68 -14.63 28.34
CA LEU A 111 21.74 -15.36 27.65
C LEU A 111 23.12 -15.07 28.23
N SER A 112 23.36 -13.84 28.70
CA SER A 112 24.60 -13.50 29.42
C SER A 112 24.58 -13.92 30.89
N ASN A 113 23.43 -14.33 31.42
CA ASN A 113 23.17 -14.56 32.85
C ASN A 113 23.57 -13.34 33.72
N LYS A 114 23.36 -12.13 33.20
CA LYS A 114 23.62 -10.86 33.90
C LYS A 114 22.44 -9.90 33.73
N PRO A 115 21.79 -9.45 34.81
CA PRO A 115 20.63 -8.56 34.73
C PRO A 115 21.04 -7.08 34.53
N GLU A 116 22.05 -6.79 33.70
CA GLU A 116 22.66 -5.45 33.55
C GLU A 116 21.68 -4.35 33.09
N TYR A 117 20.57 -4.76 32.48
CA TYR A 117 19.49 -3.87 32.01
C TYR A 117 18.38 -3.66 33.04
N PHE A 118 18.43 -4.34 34.19
CA PHE A 118 17.34 -4.36 35.16
C PHE A 118 17.82 -4.11 36.58
N CYS A 119 17.13 -3.21 37.29
CA CYS A 119 17.49 -2.82 38.66
C CYS A 119 16.69 -3.60 39.73
N PHE A 120 16.51 -4.92 39.57
CA PHE A 120 15.84 -5.74 40.58
C PHE A 120 16.82 -6.21 41.66
N GLN A 121 16.40 -6.17 42.92
CA GLN A 121 17.23 -6.54 44.06
C GLN A 121 17.02 -7.99 44.52
N THR A 122 15.82 -8.54 44.34
CA THR A 122 15.46 -9.91 44.74
C THR A 122 14.66 -10.61 43.64
N ASN A 123 14.76 -11.94 43.58
CA ASN A 123 14.07 -12.78 42.60
C ASN A 123 14.18 -12.25 41.16
N VAL A 124 15.39 -11.79 40.80
CA VAL A 124 15.63 -10.95 39.61
C VAL A 124 15.07 -11.58 38.34
N TRP A 125 15.30 -12.88 38.13
CA TRP A 125 14.80 -13.60 36.95
C TRP A 125 13.27 -13.73 36.93
N VAL A 126 12.64 -13.90 38.09
CA VAL A 126 11.18 -13.89 38.22
C VAL A 126 10.61 -12.51 37.88
N CYS A 127 11.25 -11.43 38.35
CA CYS A 127 10.86 -10.06 38.05
C CYS A 127 10.99 -9.73 36.56
N ILE A 128 12.12 -10.11 35.94
CA ILE A 128 12.35 -9.96 34.49
C ILE A 128 11.27 -10.69 33.70
N ALA A 129 11.03 -11.97 34.00
CA ALA A 129 10.03 -12.77 33.30
C ALA A 129 8.60 -12.23 33.48
N ASN A 130 8.26 -11.77 34.70
CA ASN A 130 6.97 -11.15 34.98
C ASN A 130 6.76 -9.83 34.25
N ASN A 131 7.81 -9.02 34.08
CA ASN A 131 7.74 -7.80 33.30
C ASN A 131 7.60 -8.09 31.82
N ALA A 132 8.27 -9.13 31.33
CA ALA A 132 8.16 -9.56 29.95
C ALA A 132 6.75 -9.96 29.54
N ILE A 133 6.09 -10.80 30.36
CA ILE A 133 4.69 -11.18 30.12
C ILE A 133 3.76 -9.96 30.18
N THR A 134 4.03 -8.99 31.04
CA THR A 134 3.14 -7.84 31.23
C THR A 134 3.28 -6.76 30.16
N HIS A 135 4.50 -6.42 29.75
CA HIS A 135 4.74 -5.25 28.91
C HIS A 135 4.97 -5.58 27.43
N TYR A 136 5.59 -6.72 27.13
CA TYR A 136 5.90 -7.14 25.76
C TYR A 136 5.41 -8.57 25.51
N LYS A 137 4.15 -8.80 25.90
CA LYS A 137 3.42 -10.08 25.73
C LYS A 137 3.51 -10.61 24.29
N ASN A 138 3.43 -9.72 23.31
CA ASN A 138 3.50 -10.08 21.89
C ASN A 138 4.84 -10.70 21.51
N HIS A 139 5.91 -10.43 22.26
CA HIS A 139 7.25 -10.97 22.04
C HIS A 139 7.61 -12.12 22.97
N TRP A 140 6.66 -12.55 23.81
CA TRP A 140 6.89 -13.48 24.90
C TRP A 140 7.58 -14.77 24.45
N ILE A 141 7.25 -15.30 23.27
CA ILE A 141 7.83 -16.57 22.79
C ILE A 141 9.36 -16.55 22.73
N PHE A 142 9.98 -15.41 22.42
CA PHE A 142 11.45 -15.27 22.43
C PHE A 142 12.01 -15.14 23.84
N CYS A 143 11.31 -14.43 24.73
CA CYS A 143 11.70 -14.34 26.14
C CYS A 143 11.61 -15.72 26.82
N GLU A 144 10.57 -16.49 26.52
CA GLU A 144 10.40 -17.87 26.98
C GLU A 144 11.52 -18.78 26.47
N ALA A 145 11.84 -18.68 25.17
CA ALA A 145 12.94 -19.45 24.60
C ALA A 145 14.28 -19.08 25.24
N ALA A 146 14.53 -17.79 25.52
CA ALA A 146 15.73 -17.33 26.20
C ALA A 146 15.81 -17.81 27.66
N LEU A 147 14.67 -17.87 28.38
CA LEU A 147 14.59 -18.42 29.74
C LEU A 147 14.93 -19.92 29.78
N LYS A 148 14.42 -20.67 28.80
CA LYS A 148 14.72 -22.10 28.65
C LYS A 148 16.19 -22.32 28.27
N GLN A 149 16.69 -21.56 27.31
CA GLN A 149 18.07 -21.64 26.84
C GLN A 149 19.10 -21.27 27.93
N SER A 150 18.77 -20.31 28.81
CA SER A 150 19.62 -19.90 29.92
C SER A 150 19.56 -20.83 31.15
N GLY A 151 18.67 -21.84 31.13
CA GLY A 151 18.47 -22.75 32.27
C GLY A 151 17.72 -22.12 33.45
N LYS A 152 17.14 -20.92 33.29
CA LYS A 152 16.39 -20.20 34.34
C LYS A 152 14.91 -20.56 34.42
N TRP A 153 14.41 -21.31 33.45
CA TRP A 153 13.01 -21.71 33.37
C TRP A 153 12.49 -22.34 34.67
N GLU A 154 13.15 -23.38 35.19
CA GLU A 154 12.69 -24.10 36.38
C GLU A 154 12.68 -23.25 37.66
N GLU A 155 13.62 -22.31 37.77
CA GLU A 155 13.67 -21.35 38.89
C GLU A 155 12.45 -20.42 38.83
N VAL A 156 12.16 -19.89 37.64
CA VAL A 156 11.09 -18.92 37.43
C VAL A 156 9.71 -19.57 37.47
N TYR A 157 9.56 -20.78 36.93
CA TYR A 157 8.28 -21.49 36.84
C TYR A 157 7.72 -21.90 38.20
N LYS A 158 8.58 -22.07 39.22
CA LYS A 158 8.19 -22.36 40.61
C LYS A 158 7.59 -21.16 41.34
N ALA A 159 7.83 -19.94 40.85
CA ALA A 159 7.29 -18.74 41.48
C ALA A 159 5.80 -18.60 41.13
N GLU A 160 4.94 -18.61 42.16
CA GLU A 160 3.49 -18.51 42.00
C GLU A 160 3.06 -17.25 41.21
N SER A 161 3.76 -16.14 41.44
CA SER A 161 3.52 -14.86 40.75
C SER A 161 3.71 -14.97 39.23
N PHE A 162 4.72 -15.71 38.79
CA PHE A 162 4.98 -15.97 37.39
C PHE A 162 4.00 -17.00 36.82
N LEU A 163 3.82 -18.13 37.52
CA LEU A 163 2.94 -19.21 37.09
C LEU A 163 1.51 -18.70 36.82
N ARG A 164 0.99 -17.83 37.69
CA ARG A 164 -0.34 -17.22 37.52
C ARG A 164 -0.44 -16.34 36.26
N LYS A 165 0.61 -15.60 35.90
CA LYS A 165 0.64 -14.78 34.67
C LYS A 165 0.81 -15.64 33.43
N HIS A 166 1.72 -16.62 33.48
CA HIS A 166 2.01 -17.54 32.38
C HIS A 166 0.77 -18.36 32.01
N ASN A 167 0.05 -18.90 32.99
CA ASN A 167 -1.16 -19.69 32.75
C ASN A 167 -2.33 -18.89 32.16
N LYS A 168 -2.28 -17.55 32.21
CA LYS A 168 -3.30 -16.67 31.59
C LYS A 168 -2.97 -16.31 30.15
N LEU A 169 -1.81 -16.71 29.63
CA LEU A 169 -1.46 -16.44 28.24
C LEU A 169 -2.34 -17.28 27.31
N ASP A 170 -3.01 -16.60 26.37
CA ASP A 170 -3.65 -17.27 25.25
C ASP A 170 -2.56 -17.76 24.29
N LYS A 171 -2.44 -19.09 24.17
CA LYS A 171 -1.45 -19.73 23.31
C LYS A 171 -1.65 -19.44 21.84
N ASN A 172 -2.88 -19.19 21.39
CA ASN A 172 -3.18 -18.83 20.01
C ASN A 172 -2.82 -17.36 19.74
N GLU A 173 -3.03 -16.47 20.70
CA GLU A 173 -2.69 -15.06 20.58
C GLU A 173 -1.16 -14.85 20.50
N ILE A 174 -0.38 -15.53 21.33
CA ILE A 174 1.09 -15.37 21.36
C ILE A 174 1.81 -15.94 20.13
N ILE A 175 1.22 -16.90 19.43
CA ILE A 175 1.76 -17.41 18.15
C ILE A 175 1.24 -16.63 16.95
N THR A 176 0.28 -15.71 17.15
CA THR A 176 -0.28 -14.85 16.11
C THR A 176 0.46 -13.52 16.12
N TRP A 177 1.51 -13.42 15.29
CA TRP A 177 2.48 -12.34 15.33
C TRP A 177 2.08 -11.16 14.45
N LYS A 178 2.10 -9.94 15.01
CA LYS A 178 1.64 -8.71 14.35
C LYS A 178 2.73 -7.95 13.59
N LYS A 179 4.00 -8.14 13.93
CA LYS A 179 5.11 -7.32 13.44
C LYS A 179 6.21 -8.17 12.79
N PRO A 180 6.09 -8.51 11.49
CA PRO A 180 6.99 -9.46 10.83
C PRO A 180 8.46 -9.01 10.79
N LYS A 181 8.72 -7.70 10.61
CA LYS A 181 10.08 -7.16 10.65
C LYS A 181 10.76 -7.37 12.01
N GLU A 182 10.04 -7.12 13.12
CA GLU A 182 10.56 -7.35 14.47
C GLU A 182 10.83 -8.85 14.72
N TYR A 183 9.95 -9.75 14.25
CA TYR A 183 10.18 -11.20 14.32
C TYR A 183 11.44 -11.62 13.55
N LYS A 184 11.59 -11.12 12.32
CA LYS A 184 12.76 -11.38 11.46
C LYS A 184 14.04 -10.92 12.13
N ILE A 185 14.05 -9.71 12.70
CA ILE A 185 15.17 -9.16 13.49
C ILE A 185 15.54 -10.12 14.63
N LEU A 186 14.59 -10.51 15.47
CA LEU A 186 14.87 -11.38 16.63
C LEU A 186 15.38 -12.77 16.21
N LYS A 187 14.85 -13.35 15.12
CA LYS A 187 15.34 -14.62 14.56
C LYS A 187 16.79 -14.53 14.06
N LEU A 188 17.15 -13.45 13.37
CA LEU A 188 18.51 -13.24 12.86
C LEU A 188 19.51 -12.94 13.97
N LEU A 189 19.10 -12.16 14.98
CA LEU A 189 19.96 -11.79 16.09
C LEU A 189 20.19 -12.97 17.05
N TYR A 190 19.18 -13.81 17.27
CA TYR A 190 19.21 -14.90 18.24
C TYR A 190 18.82 -16.26 17.63
N PRO A 191 19.58 -16.77 16.64
CA PRO A 191 19.25 -18.02 15.94
C PRO A 191 19.27 -19.26 16.84
N GLN A 192 19.96 -19.21 17.97
CA GLN A 192 20.02 -20.28 18.96
C GLN A 192 18.70 -20.48 19.75
N LEU A 193 17.77 -19.53 19.68
CA LEU A 193 16.51 -19.60 20.42
C LEU A 193 15.48 -20.46 19.68
N GLN A 194 15.08 -21.56 20.34
CA GLN A 194 14.01 -22.42 19.85
C GLN A 194 12.65 -21.79 20.17
N VAL A 195 12.06 -21.14 19.16
CA VAL A 195 10.71 -20.55 19.23
C VAL A 195 9.73 -21.35 18.36
N PRO A 196 8.45 -21.47 18.78
CA PRO A 196 7.42 -22.16 17.99
C PRO A 196 7.19 -21.48 16.64
N ALA A 197 6.60 -22.22 15.69
CA ALA A 197 6.13 -21.65 14.45
C ALA A 197 5.03 -20.61 14.72
N VAL A 198 5.20 -19.40 14.19
CA VAL A 198 4.23 -18.31 14.32
C VAL A 198 3.37 -18.23 13.06
N ARG A 199 2.13 -17.80 13.24
CA ARG A 199 1.26 -17.31 12.17
C ARG A 199 1.43 -15.81 12.15
N PHE A 200 1.90 -15.26 11.04
CA PHE A 200 1.75 -13.82 10.85
C PHE A 200 0.26 -13.58 10.64
N LEU A 201 -0.29 -12.59 11.34
CA LEU A 201 -1.44 -11.90 10.75
C LEU A 201 -0.89 -11.42 9.42
N GLU A 202 -1.52 -11.86 8.31
CA GLU A 202 -1.22 -11.31 6.99
C GLU A 202 -0.97 -9.83 7.21
N ASP A 203 0.22 -9.35 6.78
CA ASP A 203 0.58 -7.96 6.92
C ASP A 203 -0.70 -7.14 6.69
N GLU A 204 -0.95 -6.10 7.50
CA GLU A 204 -1.52 -4.93 6.84
C GLU A 204 -0.50 -4.63 5.73
N GLN A 205 -0.69 -5.29 4.57
CA GLN A 205 -0.14 -4.89 3.31
C GLN A 205 -0.34 -3.39 3.37
N PRO A 206 0.74 -2.59 3.28
CA PRO A 206 0.57 -1.15 3.28
C PRO A 206 -0.58 -0.91 2.33
N ASP A 207 -1.66 -0.33 2.88
CA ASP A 207 -2.96 -0.29 2.21
C ASP A 207 -2.66 0.00 0.74
N PRO A 208 -3.06 -0.84 -0.24
CA PRO A 208 -2.62 -0.68 -1.62
C PRO A 208 -2.76 0.76 -2.09
N TYR A 209 -3.78 1.46 -1.57
CA TYR A 209 -3.96 2.89 -1.70
C TYR A 209 -2.85 3.75 -1.07
N GLN A 210 -2.39 3.50 0.16
CA GLN A 210 -1.20 4.13 0.76
C GLN A 210 0.10 3.85 -0.01
N THR A 211 0.33 2.62 -0.47
CA THR A 211 1.49 2.32 -1.33
C THR A 211 1.41 3.11 -2.63
N ALA A 212 0.24 3.15 -3.26
CA ALA A 212 0.03 3.94 -4.46
C ALA A 212 0.19 5.45 -4.22
N ILE A 213 -0.31 5.98 -3.10
CA ILE A 213 -0.11 7.40 -2.74
C ILE A 213 1.38 7.72 -2.61
N SER A 214 2.19 6.81 -2.06
CA SER A 214 3.63 7.02 -1.93
C SER A 214 4.37 7.12 -3.27
N LEU A 215 3.74 6.74 -4.39
CA LEU A 215 4.31 6.90 -5.74
C LEU A 215 4.07 8.29 -6.34
N PHE A 216 3.12 9.06 -5.80
CA PHE A 216 2.73 10.37 -6.33
C PHE A 216 3.02 11.46 -5.31
N HIS A 217 3.97 12.33 -5.64
CA HIS A 217 4.36 13.43 -4.77
C HIS A 217 4.02 14.77 -5.40
N LYS A 218 3.63 15.70 -4.54
CA LYS A 218 3.49 17.10 -4.93
C LYS A 218 4.88 17.65 -5.27
N THR A 219 5.00 18.25 -6.45
CA THR A 219 6.21 18.92 -6.95
C THR A 219 5.90 20.37 -7.33
N GLU A 220 6.94 21.18 -7.48
CA GLU A 220 6.80 22.54 -8.02
C GLU A 220 6.13 22.53 -9.41
N LEU A 221 6.46 21.54 -10.24
CA LEU A 221 5.80 21.34 -11.53
C LEU A 221 4.30 21.08 -11.38
N SER A 222 3.89 20.23 -10.43
CA SER A 222 2.46 20.00 -10.18
C SER A 222 1.72 21.27 -9.73
N ASP A 223 2.35 22.13 -8.91
CA ASP A 223 1.78 23.42 -8.52
C ASP A 223 1.61 24.37 -9.72
N MET A 224 2.62 24.42 -10.59
CA MET A 224 2.56 25.23 -11.83
C MET A 224 1.44 24.74 -12.75
N LEU A 225 1.33 23.43 -12.96
CA LEU A 225 0.32 22.82 -13.83
C LEU A 225 -1.10 22.99 -13.29
N GLU A 226 -1.31 22.78 -11.98
CA GLU A 226 -2.60 23.01 -11.32
C GLU A 226 -3.05 24.48 -11.48
N THR A 227 -2.11 25.40 -11.36
CA THR A 227 -2.43 26.82 -11.47
C THR A 227 -2.75 27.23 -12.92
N LEU A 228 -2.01 26.69 -13.89
CA LEU A 228 -2.28 26.90 -15.31
C LEU A 228 -3.62 26.29 -15.72
N SER A 229 -3.97 25.09 -15.23
CA SER A 229 -5.25 24.46 -15.55
C SER A 229 -6.43 25.26 -15.02
N ILE A 230 -6.34 25.83 -13.81
CA ILE A 230 -7.37 26.74 -13.28
C ILE A 230 -7.56 27.96 -14.20
N SER A 231 -6.47 28.47 -14.77
CA SER A 231 -6.51 29.62 -15.67
C SER A 231 -7.16 29.25 -16.99
N ILE A 232 -6.87 28.07 -17.53
CA ILE A 232 -7.51 27.52 -18.74
C ILE A 232 -9.01 27.33 -18.51
N GLU A 233 -9.38 26.63 -17.43
CA GLU A 233 -10.78 26.33 -17.11
C GLU A 233 -11.64 27.58 -16.89
N LYS A 234 -11.02 28.67 -16.43
CA LYS A 234 -11.71 29.94 -16.16
C LYS A 234 -11.49 30.99 -17.26
N GLU A 235 -10.85 30.63 -18.35
CA GLU A 235 -10.48 31.53 -19.45
C GLU A 235 -9.76 32.81 -18.96
N ARG A 236 -8.90 32.66 -17.95
CA ARG A 236 -8.22 33.78 -17.30
C ARG A 236 -6.87 34.09 -17.97
N PRO A 237 -6.47 35.37 -18.00
CA PRO A 237 -5.12 35.75 -18.40
C PRO A 237 -4.05 35.17 -17.47
N VAL A 238 -2.93 34.72 -18.02
CA VAL A 238 -1.79 34.10 -17.31
C VAL A 238 -0.66 35.10 -17.00
N TRP A 239 -1.00 36.38 -16.79
CA TRP A 239 0.01 37.44 -16.63
C TRP A 239 0.92 37.26 -15.42
N GLY A 240 0.47 36.61 -14.34
CA GLY A 240 1.28 36.39 -13.13
C GLY A 240 2.44 35.38 -13.27
N TYR A 241 2.56 34.67 -14.39
CA TYR A 241 3.55 33.59 -14.60
C TYR A 241 4.69 34.04 -15.51
N HIS A 242 5.33 35.17 -15.20
CA HIS A 242 6.40 35.75 -16.01
C HIS A 242 7.67 34.88 -16.08
N HIS A 243 7.85 33.95 -15.14
CA HIS A 243 8.97 33.01 -15.10
C HIS A 243 8.83 31.85 -16.09
N ILE A 244 7.65 31.65 -16.69
CA ILE A 244 7.40 30.63 -17.71
C ILE A 244 7.28 31.32 -19.06
N ALA A 245 8.05 30.91 -20.07
CA ALA A 245 7.95 31.48 -21.42
C ALA A 245 6.57 31.19 -22.03
N GLY A 246 6.12 32.07 -22.95
CA GLY A 246 4.79 32.02 -23.56
C GLY A 246 3.84 33.11 -23.06
N ALA A 247 2.98 33.58 -23.95
CA ALA A 247 1.95 34.59 -23.74
C ALA A 247 0.58 33.99 -23.36
N THR A 248 0.29 32.78 -23.83
CA THR A 248 -0.95 32.05 -23.51
C THR A 248 -0.70 30.90 -22.53
N ALA A 249 -1.78 30.33 -21.97
CA ALA A 249 -1.65 29.14 -21.11
C ALA A 249 -1.13 27.92 -21.89
N GLU A 250 -1.54 27.78 -23.16
CA GLU A 250 -1.10 26.73 -24.07
C GLU A 250 0.41 26.84 -24.36
N GLU A 251 0.90 28.02 -24.75
CA GLU A 251 2.32 28.27 -24.98
C GLU A 251 3.17 28.03 -23.72
N LYS A 252 2.63 28.36 -22.54
CA LYS A 252 3.29 28.09 -21.25
C LYS A 252 3.36 26.59 -20.95
N ILE A 253 2.30 25.84 -21.24
CA ILE A 253 2.28 24.37 -21.07
C ILE A 253 3.28 23.71 -22.01
N ASN A 254 3.30 24.09 -23.29
CA ASN A 254 4.27 23.58 -24.25
C ASN A 254 5.70 23.91 -23.84
N THR A 255 5.93 25.13 -23.34
CA THR A 255 7.24 25.50 -22.78
C THR A 255 7.63 24.57 -21.64
N LEU A 256 6.74 24.30 -20.68
CA LEU A 256 7.02 23.38 -19.57
C LEU A 256 7.29 21.95 -20.07
N TRP A 257 6.49 21.46 -21.03
CA TRP A 257 6.65 20.14 -21.63
C TRP A 257 8.05 19.95 -22.24
N HIS A 258 8.56 20.94 -22.98
CA HIS A 258 9.90 20.87 -23.56
C HIS A 258 11.04 21.23 -22.59
N THR A 259 10.72 21.72 -21.39
CA THR A 259 11.72 22.08 -20.37
C THR A 259 11.99 20.93 -19.40
N PHE A 260 10.96 20.18 -19.02
CA PHE A 260 11.06 19.09 -18.05
C PHE A 260 11.14 17.72 -18.73
N PRO A 261 11.76 16.71 -18.09
CA PRO A 261 11.65 15.33 -18.56
C PRO A 261 10.18 14.90 -18.68
N HIS A 262 9.81 14.26 -19.80
CA HIS A 262 8.41 13.86 -20.06
C HIS A 262 7.84 12.97 -18.95
N GLU A 263 8.66 12.07 -18.37
CA GLU A 263 8.25 11.21 -17.25
C GLU A 263 7.86 12.05 -16.02
N GLU A 264 8.66 13.05 -15.65
CA GLU A 264 8.36 13.95 -14.52
C GLU A 264 7.09 14.78 -14.76
N PHE A 265 6.88 15.21 -16.00
CA PHE A 265 5.67 15.93 -16.39
C PHE A 265 4.42 15.06 -16.25
N LEU A 266 4.47 13.83 -16.77
CA LEU A 266 3.36 12.89 -16.66
C LEU A 266 3.09 12.50 -15.21
N GLU A 267 4.13 12.32 -14.39
CA GLU A 267 3.96 12.07 -12.95
C GLU A 267 3.26 13.23 -12.23
N ALA A 268 3.60 14.47 -12.59
CA ALA A 268 2.89 15.66 -12.08
C ALA A 268 1.42 15.68 -12.53
N LEU A 269 1.11 15.27 -13.77
CA LEU A 269 -0.27 15.12 -14.23
C LEU A 269 -1.01 14.00 -13.51
N PHE A 270 -0.37 12.86 -13.25
CA PHE A 270 -0.97 11.74 -12.51
C PHE A 270 -1.28 12.14 -11.07
N TYR A 271 -0.41 12.93 -10.44
CA TYR A 271 -0.70 13.52 -9.13
C TYR A 271 -1.97 14.39 -9.17
N LEU A 272 -2.21 15.13 -10.26
CA LEU A 272 -3.41 15.96 -10.45
C LEU A 272 -4.63 15.20 -11.02
N ALA A 273 -4.53 13.90 -11.25
CA ALA A 273 -5.51 13.12 -12.02
C ALA A 273 -6.90 12.97 -11.36
N ASP A 274 -7.02 13.25 -10.05
CA ASP A 274 -8.31 13.27 -9.35
C ASP A 274 -9.13 14.52 -9.70
N HIS A 275 -8.47 15.53 -10.26
CA HIS A 275 -9.06 16.82 -10.59
C HIS A 275 -9.19 16.98 -12.10
N LYS A 276 -10.19 17.77 -12.51
CA LYS A 276 -10.39 18.19 -13.90
C LYS A 276 -9.14 18.83 -14.52
N HIS A 277 -8.32 19.44 -13.67
CA HIS A 277 -7.05 20.10 -13.97
C HIS A 277 -6.13 19.29 -14.90
N SER A 278 -5.87 18.03 -14.55
CA SER A 278 -5.02 17.13 -15.34
C SER A 278 -5.54 16.91 -16.76
N SER A 279 -6.87 16.79 -16.92
CA SER A 279 -7.52 16.50 -18.20
C SER A 279 -7.42 17.71 -19.14
N SER A 280 -7.56 18.93 -18.61
CA SER A 280 -7.42 20.16 -19.40
C SER A 280 -6.00 20.36 -19.93
N ILE A 281 -4.97 20.06 -19.13
CA ILE A 281 -3.58 20.14 -19.58
C ILE A 281 -3.30 19.08 -20.65
N LEU A 282 -3.65 17.82 -20.37
CA LEU A 282 -3.38 16.71 -21.29
C LEU A 282 -4.10 16.91 -22.64
N ASN A 283 -5.33 17.41 -22.64
CA ASN A 283 -6.09 17.69 -23.86
C ASN A 283 -5.46 18.77 -24.76
N LEU A 284 -4.74 19.74 -24.18
CA LEU A 284 -3.98 20.72 -24.97
C LEU A 284 -2.74 20.08 -25.59
N LEU A 285 -1.97 19.35 -24.77
CA LEU A 285 -0.73 18.69 -25.22
C LEU A 285 -0.97 17.64 -26.31
N ILE A 286 -2.06 16.88 -26.25
CA ILE A 286 -2.37 15.84 -27.24
C ILE A 286 -2.46 16.42 -28.67
N LYS A 287 -2.80 17.70 -28.85
CA LYS A 287 -2.93 18.29 -30.18
C LYS A 287 -1.60 18.36 -30.94
N GLU A 288 -0.50 18.52 -30.21
CA GLU A 288 0.83 18.78 -30.80
C GLU A 288 1.82 17.64 -30.50
N GLU A 289 1.69 16.99 -29.35
CA GLU A 289 2.73 16.10 -28.77
C GLU A 289 2.24 14.64 -28.58
N ALA A 290 1.21 14.22 -29.33
CA ALA A 290 0.53 12.93 -29.11
C ALA A 290 1.47 11.70 -29.16
N ASN A 291 2.51 11.74 -30.01
CA ASN A 291 3.42 10.60 -30.15
C ASN A 291 4.40 10.55 -28.98
N GLU A 292 4.97 11.68 -28.62
CA GLU A 292 5.91 11.85 -27.50
C GLU A 292 5.25 11.50 -26.17
N ILE A 293 4.00 11.91 -25.96
CA ILE A 293 3.21 11.54 -24.79
C ILE A 293 2.96 10.03 -24.77
N ARG A 294 2.60 9.43 -25.92
CA ARG A 294 2.36 7.99 -26.01
C ARG A 294 3.61 7.20 -25.63
N ASP A 295 4.76 7.60 -26.14
CA ASP A 295 6.04 6.94 -25.83
C ASP A 295 6.38 7.09 -24.34
N ALA A 296 6.18 8.28 -23.76
CA ALA A 296 6.42 8.53 -22.35
C ALA A 296 5.46 7.76 -21.42
N ILE A 297 4.18 7.59 -21.78
CA ILE A 297 3.22 6.76 -21.01
C ILE A 297 3.68 5.30 -20.93
N HIS A 298 4.29 4.79 -22.00
CA HIS A 298 4.76 3.40 -22.07
C HIS A 298 6.18 3.21 -21.52
N ALA A 299 6.84 4.27 -21.05
CA ALA A 299 8.10 4.15 -20.33
C ALA A 299 7.92 3.30 -19.06
N PRO A 300 8.82 2.36 -18.73
CA PRO A 300 8.58 1.35 -17.69
C PRO A 300 8.16 1.92 -16.32
N ASN A 301 8.80 3.00 -15.86
CA ASN A 301 8.51 3.63 -14.58
C ASN A 301 7.16 4.37 -14.60
N THR A 302 6.93 5.19 -15.63
CA THR A 302 5.68 5.91 -15.84
C THR A 302 4.48 4.97 -15.98
N LEU A 303 4.63 3.90 -16.77
CA LEU A 303 3.62 2.87 -16.97
C LEU A 303 3.27 2.18 -15.65
N HIS A 304 4.27 1.81 -14.84
CA HIS A 304 4.06 1.19 -13.54
C HIS A 304 3.27 2.11 -12.59
N LYS A 305 3.64 3.40 -12.52
CA LYS A 305 2.92 4.39 -11.70
C LYS A 305 1.49 4.58 -12.19
N LEU A 306 1.28 4.72 -13.51
CA LEU A 306 -0.05 4.83 -14.11
C LEU A 306 -0.93 3.63 -13.77
N GLN A 307 -0.44 2.41 -14.01
CA GLN A 307 -1.17 1.17 -13.70
C GLN A 307 -1.55 1.09 -12.22
N THR A 308 -0.59 1.39 -11.33
CA THR A 308 -0.83 1.37 -9.88
C THR A 308 -1.88 2.40 -9.48
N GLY A 309 -1.77 3.64 -9.99
CA GLY A 309 -2.73 4.72 -9.72
C GLY A 309 -4.14 4.41 -10.24
N LEU A 310 -4.27 3.78 -11.40
CA LEU A 310 -5.53 3.32 -11.96
C LEU A 310 -6.16 2.22 -11.09
N GLU A 311 -5.39 1.21 -10.69
CA GLU A 311 -5.91 0.06 -9.94
C GLU A 311 -6.46 0.42 -8.55
N VAL A 312 -5.81 1.38 -7.87
CA VAL A 312 -6.26 1.85 -6.55
C VAL A 312 -7.33 2.95 -6.64
N GLY A 313 -7.64 3.43 -7.84
CA GLY A 313 -8.61 4.51 -8.05
C GLY A 313 -8.11 5.89 -7.66
N ARG A 314 -6.78 6.13 -7.74
CA ARG A 314 -6.13 7.44 -7.60
C ARG A 314 -5.99 8.19 -8.93
N ILE A 315 -6.22 7.50 -10.03
CA ILE A 315 -6.35 8.06 -11.37
C ILE A 315 -7.71 7.56 -11.86
N TYR A 316 -8.74 8.39 -11.73
CA TYR A 316 -10.11 7.94 -12.02
C TYR A 316 -10.98 8.97 -12.72
N HIS A 317 -10.51 10.21 -12.91
CA HIS A 317 -11.32 11.25 -13.53
C HIS A 317 -11.69 10.84 -14.97
N PRO A 318 -13.00 10.76 -15.32
CA PRO A 318 -13.43 10.18 -16.59
C PRO A 318 -12.81 10.84 -17.83
N GLU A 319 -12.64 12.17 -17.82
CA GLU A 319 -12.04 12.89 -18.94
C GLU A 319 -10.56 12.51 -19.14
N PHE A 320 -9.82 12.34 -18.04
CA PHE A 320 -8.42 11.94 -18.10
C PHE A 320 -8.28 10.52 -18.67
N LEU A 321 -9.13 9.60 -18.20
CA LEU A 321 -9.14 8.21 -18.67
C LEU A 321 -9.44 8.12 -20.17
N LEU A 322 -10.38 8.92 -20.67
CA LEU A 322 -10.71 8.95 -22.09
C LEU A 322 -9.52 9.43 -22.93
N LEU A 323 -8.84 10.51 -22.52
CA LEU A 323 -7.65 11.01 -23.20
C LEU A 323 -6.51 9.99 -23.24
N LEU A 324 -6.30 9.22 -22.16
CA LEU A 324 -5.34 8.10 -22.17
C LEU A 324 -5.68 7.05 -23.24
N TRP A 325 -6.97 6.72 -23.39
CA TRP A 325 -7.40 5.75 -24.41
C TRP A 325 -7.32 6.32 -25.82
N GLU A 326 -7.57 7.63 -26.02
CA GLU A 326 -7.33 8.33 -27.29
C GLU A 326 -5.85 8.28 -27.69
N LEU A 327 -4.95 8.36 -26.71
CA LEU A 327 -3.51 8.17 -26.88
C LEU A 327 -3.10 6.72 -27.15
N GLY A 328 -4.04 5.78 -27.12
CA GLY A 328 -3.81 4.36 -27.41
C GLY A 328 -3.47 3.51 -26.19
N TYR A 329 -3.51 4.06 -24.97
CA TYR A 329 -3.34 3.26 -23.77
C TYR A 329 -4.55 2.34 -23.56
N ARG A 330 -4.29 1.09 -23.17
CA ARG A 330 -5.29 0.10 -22.75
C ARG A 330 -4.77 -0.56 -21.49
N HIS A 331 -5.59 -0.66 -20.46
CA HIS A 331 -5.10 -1.15 -19.16
C HIS A 331 -4.80 -2.65 -19.22
N LYS A 332 -5.75 -3.44 -19.72
CA LYS A 332 -5.56 -4.87 -19.99
C LYS A 332 -6.22 -5.26 -21.31
N LYS A 333 -5.76 -6.35 -21.92
CA LYS A 333 -6.51 -6.92 -23.05
C LYS A 333 -7.84 -7.49 -22.54
N THR A 334 -8.83 -7.47 -23.42
CA THR A 334 -10.16 -8.05 -23.18
C THR A 334 -10.10 -9.47 -22.59
N GLU A 335 -9.19 -10.31 -23.07
CA GLU A 335 -9.03 -11.70 -22.66
C GLU A 335 -8.40 -11.83 -21.26
N ASP A 336 -7.57 -10.86 -20.86
CA ASP A 336 -6.87 -10.87 -19.59
C ASP A 336 -7.80 -10.51 -18.43
N TRP A 337 -8.79 -9.64 -18.68
CA TRP A 337 -9.87 -9.36 -17.72
C TRP A 337 -10.66 -10.61 -17.30
N GLN A 338 -10.78 -11.61 -18.19
CA GLN A 338 -11.55 -12.83 -17.94
C GLN A 338 -10.75 -13.92 -17.20
N LYS A 339 -9.42 -13.90 -17.27
CA LYS A 339 -8.55 -14.94 -16.67
C LYS A 339 -8.31 -14.73 -15.17
N ASP A 340 -8.35 -13.49 -14.70
CA ASP A 340 -7.75 -13.13 -13.42
C ASP A 340 -8.73 -13.09 -12.23
N ASN A 341 -10.02 -13.43 -12.38
CA ASN A 341 -11.08 -13.04 -11.41
C ASN A 341 -10.96 -11.55 -11.01
N SER A 342 -10.43 -10.69 -11.90
CA SER A 342 -9.89 -9.39 -11.53
C SER A 342 -10.95 -8.33 -11.21
N LEU A 343 -12.20 -8.55 -11.60
CA LEU A 343 -13.29 -7.60 -11.36
C LEU A 343 -13.78 -7.72 -9.92
N THR A 344 -13.02 -7.16 -8.99
CA THR A 344 -13.27 -7.26 -7.55
C THR A 344 -13.74 -5.95 -6.91
N ASN A 345 -13.64 -4.82 -7.62
CA ASN A 345 -14.08 -3.52 -7.13
C ASN A 345 -14.60 -2.64 -8.28
N THR A 346 -15.32 -1.57 -7.93
CA THR A 346 -15.95 -0.65 -8.88
C THR A 346 -14.94 0.07 -9.77
N THR A 347 -13.72 0.33 -9.27
CA THR A 347 -12.62 0.91 -10.06
C THR A 347 -12.22 -0.01 -11.21
N LYS A 348 -11.97 -1.28 -10.93
CA LYS A 348 -11.63 -2.28 -11.95
C LYS A 348 -12.78 -2.51 -12.92
N MET A 349 -14.03 -2.48 -12.45
CA MET A 349 -15.19 -2.52 -13.35
C MET A 349 -15.21 -1.32 -14.31
N ARG A 350 -14.88 -0.12 -13.82
CA ARG A 350 -14.80 1.08 -14.67
C ARG A 350 -13.73 0.94 -15.76
N LEU A 351 -12.55 0.45 -15.41
CA LEU A 351 -11.46 0.20 -16.37
C LEU A 351 -11.84 -0.88 -17.39
N TYR A 352 -12.51 -1.95 -16.93
CA TYR A 352 -13.04 -2.98 -17.83
C TYR A 352 -14.05 -2.43 -18.83
N CYS A 353 -15.01 -1.61 -18.37
CA CYS A 353 -15.96 -0.94 -19.25
C CYS A 353 -15.25 -0.05 -20.27
N LEU A 354 -14.20 0.69 -19.88
CA LEU A 354 -13.39 1.48 -20.80
C LEU A 354 -12.71 0.60 -21.86
N ASP A 355 -11.94 -0.41 -21.45
CA ASP A 355 -11.24 -1.32 -22.38
C ASP A 355 -12.21 -2.01 -23.35
N LYS A 356 -13.45 -2.27 -22.94
CA LYS A 356 -14.47 -2.94 -23.76
C LYS A 356 -15.26 -2.03 -24.67
N LEU A 357 -15.56 -0.82 -24.21
CA LEU A 357 -16.51 0.06 -24.85
C LEU A 357 -15.82 1.21 -25.60
N PHE A 358 -14.52 1.47 -25.41
CA PHE A 358 -13.90 2.64 -26.00
C PHE A 358 -14.02 2.68 -27.53
N ASP A 359 -13.65 1.60 -28.20
CA ASP A 359 -13.71 1.48 -29.67
C ASP A 359 -15.10 1.00 -30.16
N ASN A 360 -16.19 1.32 -29.45
CA ASN A 360 -17.53 0.86 -29.79
C ASN A 360 -18.06 1.49 -31.10
N THR A 361 -18.86 0.72 -31.84
CA THR A 361 -19.54 1.19 -33.06
C THR A 361 -20.95 1.74 -32.79
N LEU A 362 -21.41 1.74 -31.53
CA LEU A 362 -22.78 2.08 -31.14
C LEU A 362 -22.97 3.54 -30.72
N ASN A 363 -21.91 4.35 -30.84
CA ASN A 363 -21.86 5.76 -30.45
C ASN A 363 -22.31 5.97 -28.99
N ILE A 364 -21.77 5.15 -28.09
CA ILE A 364 -22.06 5.22 -26.65
C ILE A 364 -21.32 6.41 -26.05
N ASP A 365 -22.04 7.26 -25.29
CA ASP A 365 -21.38 8.26 -24.43
C ASP A 365 -20.73 7.57 -23.23
N LEU A 366 -19.41 7.37 -23.32
CA LEU A 366 -18.65 6.73 -22.26
C LEU A 366 -18.64 7.55 -20.98
N LYS A 367 -18.69 8.89 -21.02
CA LYS A 367 -18.71 9.71 -19.80
C LYS A 367 -19.95 9.39 -18.96
N GLU A 368 -21.08 9.15 -19.60
CA GLU A 368 -22.32 8.71 -18.95
C GLU A 368 -22.13 7.32 -18.31
N ILE A 369 -21.58 6.35 -19.06
CA ILE A 369 -21.38 4.98 -18.55
C ILE A 369 -20.47 4.93 -17.32
N LEU A 370 -19.44 5.77 -17.27
CA LEU A 370 -18.46 5.77 -16.17
C LEU A 370 -18.97 6.41 -14.88
N THR A 371 -20.20 6.95 -14.88
CA THR A 371 -20.86 7.49 -13.68
C THR A 371 -21.05 6.41 -12.62
N SER A 372 -21.02 6.82 -11.35
CA SER A 372 -21.09 5.91 -10.21
C SER A 372 -22.32 4.97 -10.27
N SER A 373 -23.50 5.50 -10.58
CA SER A 373 -24.74 4.74 -10.56
C SER A 373 -24.82 3.69 -11.69
N ILE A 374 -24.37 4.03 -12.91
CA ILE A 374 -24.35 3.07 -14.02
C ILE A 374 -23.30 1.98 -13.78
N ILE A 375 -22.09 2.34 -13.34
CA ILE A 375 -21.08 1.35 -12.98
C ILE A 375 -21.58 0.41 -11.88
N GLN A 376 -22.30 0.92 -10.87
CA GLN A 376 -22.90 0.06 -9.84
C GLN A 376 -23.97 -0.89 -10.41
N ALA A 377 -24.75 -0.46 -11.40
CA ALA A 377 -25.72 -1.33 -12.07
C ALA A 377 -24.99 -2.45 -12.84
N VAL A 378 -23.95 -2.12 -13.59
CA VAL A 378 -23.09 -3.09 -14.30
C VAL A 378 -22.41 -4.04 -13.31
N CYS A 379 -21.91 -3.55 -12.17
CA CYS A 379 -21.35 -4.37 -11.10
C CYS A 379 -22.36 -5.40 -10.56
N LEU A 380 -23.62 -4.99 -10.36
CA LEU A 380 -24.67 -5.90 -9.89
C LEU A 380 -25.00 -6.96 -10.95
N ILE A 381 -25.04 -6.58 -12.24
CA ILE A 381 -25.24 -7.52 -13.34
C ILE A 381 -24.09 -8.54 -13.43
N GLU A 382 -22.83 -8.09 -13.28
CA GLU A 382 -21.66 -9.00 -13.24
C GLU A 382 -21.73 -9.97 -12.05
N ASP A 383 -22.14 -9.49 -10.89
CA ASP A 383 -22.34 -10.31 -9.70
C ASP A 383 -23.45 -11.36 -9.92
N ILE A 384 -24.54 -10.99 -10.60
CA ILE A 384 -25.63 -11.91 -10.96
C ILE A 384 -25.12 -12.97 -11.91
N ARG A 385 -24.41 -12.57 -12.98
CA ARG A 385 -23.83 -13.46 -13.98
C ARG A 385 -22.95 -14.54 -13.35
N ASN A 386 -22.13 -14.16 -12.36
CA ASN A 386 -21.19 -15.06 -11.71
C ASN A 386 -21.73 -15.73 -10.44
N ASN A 387 -22.95 -15.36 -10.01
CA ASN A 387 -23.52 -15.72 -8.70
C ASN A 387 -22.54 -15.45 -7.54
N ARG A 388 -22.03 -14.22 -7.46
CA ARG A 388 -21.12 -13.75 -6.40
C ARG A 388 -21.55 -12.37 -5.90
N ILE A 389 -20.99 -11.94 -4.78
CA ILE A 389 -21.25 -10.62 -4.19
C ILE A 389 -19.88 -9.99 -3.94
N THR A 390 -19.29 -9.40 -4.98
CA THR A 390 -17.90 -8.88 -4.92
C THR A 390 -17.84 -7.37 -4.73
N PHE A 391 -18.76 -6.62 -5.32
CA PHE A 391 -18.70 -5.15 -5.35
C PHE A 391 -19.39 -4.46 -4.16
N THR A 392 -19.60 -5.18 -3.06
CA THR A 392 -20.31 -4.64 -1.89
C THR A 392 -19.94 -5.38 -0.61
N ASN A 393 -20.16 -4.73 0.54
CA ASN A 393 -19.95 -5.31 1.87
C ASN A 393 -21.20 -6.05 2.40
N HIS A 394 -22.26 -6.17 1.59
CA HIS A 394 -23.43 -6.94 1.99
C HIS A 394 -23.09 -8.43 2.11
N PRO A 395 -23.49 -9.10 3.21
CA PRO A 395 -23.06 -10.47 3.50
C PRO A 395 -23.75 -11.53 2.63
N ASN A 396 -24.88 -11.21 1.99
CA ASN A 396 -25.66 -12.13 1.16
C ASN A 396 -26.59 -11.39 0.19
N TRP A 397 -27.19 -12.15 -0.73
CA TRP A 397 -28.01 -11.61 -1.83
C TRP A 397 -29.26 -10.92 -1.29
N LYS A 398 -29.89 -11.51 -0.27
CA LYS A 398 -31.04 -10.91 0.40
C LYS A 398 -30.73 -9.53 0.94
N SER A 399 -29.63 -9.39 1.68
CA SER A 399 -29.21 -8.12 2.27
C SER A 399 -28.99 -7.05 1.20
N ARG A 400 -28.29 -7.41 0.12
CA ARG A 400 -27.98 -6.48 -0.98
C ARG A 400 -29.21 -6.06 -1.78
N ILE A 401 -30.03 -7.01 -2.22
CA ILE A 401 -31.21 -6.73 -3.04
C ILE A 401 -32.23 -5.96 -2.21
N ASN A 402 -32.44 -6.35 -0.95
CA ASN A 402 -33.41 -5.67 -0.10
C ASN A 402 -32.94 -4.26 0.30
N SER A 403 -31.64 -3.99 0.44
CA SER A 403 -31.16 -2.63 0.72
C SER A 403 -31.45 -1.68 -0.43
N ILE A 404 -31.34 -2.15 -1.67
CA ILE A 404 -31.70 -1.41 -2.88
C ILE A 404 -33.22 -1.21 -2.95
N ARG A 405 -33.99 -2.31 -2.90
CA ARG A 405 -35.43 -2.29 -3.17
C ARG A 405 -36.28 -1.74 -2.02
N SER A 406 -35.75 -1.67 -0.80
CA SER A 406 -36.47 -1.07 0.33
C SER A 406 -36.32 0.45 0.39
N ALA A 407 -35.30 1.01 -0.26
CA ALA A 407 -35.11 2.45 -0.35
C ALA A 407 -35.78 2.97 -1.64
N SER A 408 -36.84 3.77 -1.49
CA SER A 408 -37.58 4.31 -2.64
C SER A 408 -36.69 5.11 -3.59
N ASN A 409 -35.69 5.82 -3.05
CA ASN A 409 -34.82 6.72 -3.79
C ASN A 409 -33.43 6.12 -4.04
N HIS A 410 -33.27 4.79 -3.98
CA HIS A 410 -31.99 4.17 -4.27
C HIS A 410 -31.62 4.41 -5.76
N PRO A 411 -30.40 4.89 -6.09
CA PRO A 411 -30.03 5.21 -7.47
C PRO A 411 -30.21 4.05 -8.45
N LEU A 412 -29.96 2.82 -7.99
CA LEU A 412 -30.12 1.60 -8.79
C LEU A 412 -31.56 1.24 -9.16
N ASN A 413 -32.57 1.84 -8.52
CA ASN A 413 -33.97 1.60 -8.91
C ASN A 413 -34.23 2.07 -10.35
N ASN A 414 -33.55 3.13 -10.80
CA ASN A 414 -33.68 3.63 -12.18
C ASN A 414 -33.15 2.65 -13.24
N TYR A 415 -32.35 1.66 -12.83
CA TYR A 415 -31.74 0.67 -13.73
C TYR A 415 -32.30 -0.73 -13.50
N TRP A 416 -33.34 -0.87 -12.67
CA TRP A 416 -33.82 -2.17 -12.22
C TRP A 416 -34.36 -3.04 -13.36
N GLY A 417 -35.01 -2.45 -14.37
CA GLY A 417 -35.46 -3.21 -15.55
C GLY A 417 -34.31 -3.97 -16.25
N TYR A 418 -33.14 -3.34 -16.40
CA TYR A 418 -31.96 -4.01 -16.96
C TYR A 418 -31.44 -5.11 -16.04
N ILE A 419 -31.47 -4.89 -14.72
CA ILE A 419 -31.06 -5.89 -13.71
C ILE A 419 -32.04 -7.07 -13.66
N ASP A 420 -33.34 -6.83 -13.82
CA ASP A 420 -34.37 -7.86 -13.88
C ASP A 420 -34.14 -8.78 -15.09
N MET A 421 -33.82 -8.23 -16.26
CA MET A 421 -33.41 -9.04 -17.41
C MET A 421 -32.22 -9.96 -17.10
N ALA A 422 -31.20 -9.46 -16.38
CA ALA A 422 -30.06 -10.29 -15.97
C ALA A 422 -30.49 -11.41 -15.01
N LEU A 423 -31.34 -11.10 -14.02
CA LEU A 423 -31.84 -12.09 -13.06
C LEU A 423 -32.66 -13.21 -13.73
N ASP A 424 -33.42 -12.86 -14.77
CA ASP A 424 -34.28 -13.81 -15.47
C ASP A 424 -33.51 -14.68 -16.48
N ASN A 425 -32.47 -14.14 -17.11
CA ASN A 425 -31.78 -14.83 -18.21
C ASN A 425 -30.41 -15.43 -17.87
N PHE A 426 -29.71 -14.95 -16.82
CA PHE A 426 -28.53 -15.66 -16.34
C PHE A 426 -28.92 -16.89 -15.52
N HIS A 427 -28.16 -17.96 -15.68
CA HIS A 427 -28.47 -19.26 -15.08
C HIS A 427 -27.35 -19.73 -14.15
N THR A 428 -27.75 -20.43 -13.09
CA THR A 428 -26.81 -21.16 -12.23
C THR A 428 -26.24 -22.37 -12.97
N LYS A 429 -25.23 -23.03 -12.38
CA LYS A 429 -24.69 -24.31 -12.89
C LYS A 429 -25.75 -25.42 -13.01
N GLU A 430 -26.84 -25.31 -12.26
CA GLU A 430 -27.96 -26.26 -12.26
C GLU A 430 -29.01 -25.93 -13.34
N GLY A 431 -28.79 -24.91 -14.17
CA GLY A 431 -29.67 -24.56 -15.29
C GLY A 431 -30.94 -23.79 -14.91
N GLN A 432 -31.15 -23.48 -13.63
CA GLN A 432 -32.21 -22.58 -13.18
C GLN A 432 -31.80 -21.11 -13.26
N SER A 433 -32.74 -20.21 -13.57
CA SER A 433 -32.48 -18.77 -13.61
C SER A 433 -32.05 -18.23 -12.25
N MET A 434 -31.24 -17.18 -12.25
CA MET A 434 -30.77 -16.54 -11.03
C MET A 434 -31.92 -16.04 -10.15
N ARG A 435 -33.00 -15.50 -10.72
CA ARG A 435 -34.20 -15.12 -9.96
C ARG A 435 -34.78 -16.31 -9.21
N THR A 436 -35.02 -17.42 -9.91
CA THR A 436 -35.63 -18.62 -9.33
C THR A 436 -34.76 -19.19 -8.21
N TYR A 437 -33.46 -19.30 -8.45
CA TYR A 437 -32.49 -19.75 -7.47
C TYR A 437 -32.52 -18.88 -6.20
N LEU A 438 -32.48 -17.56 -6.35
CA LEU A 438 -32.46 -16.64 -5.21
C LEU A 438 -33.79 -16.66 -4.43
N CYS A 439 -34.94 -16.69 -5.10
CA CYS A 439 -36.23 -16.79 -4.42
C CYS A 439 -36.36 -18.07 -3.57
N GLN A 440 -35.73 -19.17 -3.99
CA GLN A 440 -35.72 -20.42 -3.23
C GLN A 440 -34.72 -20.41 -2.06
N LYS A 441 -33.52 -19.87 -2.28
CA LYS A 441 -32.42 -19.92 -1.30
C LYS A 441 -32.45 -18.79 -0.28
N GLU A 442 -33.08 -17.66 -0.60
CA GLU A 442 -33.09 -16.45 0.20
C GLU A 442 -34.53 -16.04 0.56
N PRO A 443 -35.19 -16.73 1.53
CA PRO A 443 -36.59 -16.44 1.87
C PRO A 443 -36.80 -14.98 2.25
N GLY A 444 -37.76 -14.32 1.61
CA GLY A 444 -38.08 -12.90 1.84
C GLY A 444 -37.13 -11.91 1.13
N ILE A 445 -36.44 -12.35 0.08
CA ILE A 445 -35.78 -11.46 -0.87
C ILE A 445 -36.83 -10.71 -1.72
N LYS A 446 -36.66 -9.40 -1.90
CA LYS A 446 -37.60 -8.51 -2.60
C LYS A 446 -37.32 -8.47 -4.11
N LEU A 447 -37.58 -9.59 -4.78
CA LEU A 447 -37.45 -9.76 -6.24
C LEU A 447 -38.79 -9.73 -6.97
N ASP A 448 -39.83 -9.13 -6.37
CA ASP A 448 -41.15 -9.06 -6.98
C ASP A 448 -41.09 -8.36 -8.34
N ASN A 449 -41.59 -9.03 -9.38
CA ASN A 449 -41.73 -8.46 -10.72
C ASN A 449 -42.71 -7.30 -10.65
N LYS A 450 -42.18 -6.09 -10.69
CA LYS A 450 -42.93 -4.93 -11.16
C LYS A 450 -42.69 -4.85 -12.67
N GLU A 451 -43.67 -4.45 -13.45
CA GLU A 451 -43.46 -4.14 -14.86
C GLU A 451 -42.53 -2.91 -14.95
N GLU A 452 -41.23 -3.15 -14.93
CA GLU A 452 -40.19 -2.12 -15.04
C GLU A 452 -39.90 -1.92 -16.53
N THR A 453 -39.93 -0.67 -17.01
CA THR A 453 -39.74 -0.35 -18.43
C THR A 453 -38.26 -0.33 -18.80
N ILE A 454 -37.92 -0.89 -19.96
CA ILE A 454 -36.56 -0.90 -20.52
C ILE A 454 -36.53 -0.06 -21.77
N VAL A 455 -35.58 0.86 -21.85
CA VAL A 455 -35.43 1.79 -22.99
C VAL A 455 -34.18 1.40 -23.77
N LYS A 456 -34.36 0.81 -24.94
CA LYS A 456 -33.28 0.22 -25.75
C LYS A 456 -32.33 1.25 -26.36
N GLU A 457 -32.79 2.50 -26.46
CA GLU A 457 -32.03 3.60 -27.05
C GLU A 457 -30.99 4.20 -26.08
N THR A 458 -31.05 3.84 -24.79
CA THR A 458 -30.14 4.38 -23.77
C THR A 458 -28.70 3.92 -23.98
N ASN A 459 -27.74 4.76 -23.59
CA ASN A 459 -26.32 4.41 -23.59
C ASN A 459 -26.06 3.15 -22.76
N LEU A 460 -26.74 2.99 -21.62
CA LEU A 460 -26.64 1.79 -20.80
C LEU A 460 -27.06 0.53 -21.55
N TYR A 461 -28.23 0.51 -22.22
CA TYR A 461 -28.66 -0.69 -22.96
C TYR A 461 -27.64 -1.07 -24.04
N LYS A 462 -27.17 -0.08 -24.82
CA LYS A 462 -26.13 -0.28 -25.84
C LYS A 462 -24.78 -0.74 -25.25
N ALA A 463 -24.43 -0.32 -24.04
CA ALA A 463 -23.25 -0.82 -23.37
C ALA A 463 -23.45 -2.29 -22.96
N LEU A 464 -24.62 -2.64 -22.43
CA LEU A 464 -24.94 -4.00 -22.02
C LEU A 464 -25.00 -4.99 -23.18
N THR A 465 -25.40 -4.58 -24.39
CA THR A 465 -25.35 -5.44 -25.59
C THR A 465 -23.93 -5.82 -26.00
N ILE A 466 -22.94 -4.95 -25.72
CA ILE A 466 -21.52 -5.23 -25.96
C ILE A 466 -20.92 -6.05 -24.80
N LEU A 467 -21.24 -5.69 -23.55
CA LEU A 467 -20.68 -6.35 -22.36
C LEU A 467 -21.26 -7.76 -22.14
N TYR A 468 -22.55 -7.95 -22.44
CA TYR A 468 -23.34 -9.14 -22.16
C TYR A 468 -24.25 -9.50 -23.35
N PRO A 469 -23.67 -9.82 -24.52
CA PRO A 469 -24.42 -10.05 -25.75
C PRO A 469 -25.45 -11.18 -25.62
N ASP A 470 -25.19 -12.19 -24.79
CA ASP A 470 -26.07 -13.36 -24.62
C ASP A 470 -27.43 -13.02 -24.01
N ILE A 471 -27.58 -11.84 -23.39
CA ILE A 471 -28.78 -11.43 -22.67
C ILE A 471 -29.48 -10.24 -23.33
N TYR A 472 -28.71 -9.30 -23.88
CA TYR A 472 -29.25 -8.00 -24.30
C TYR A 472 -29.32 -7.81 -25.82
N ASN A 473 -28.76 -8.71 -26.63
CA ASN A 473 -28.86 -8.66 -28.10
C ASN A 473 -30.18 -9.22 -28.65
#